data_AF-A0A411DRZ8-F1
#
_entry.id   AF-A0A411DRZ8-F1
#
_cell.length_a   1.000
_cell.length_b   1.000
_cell.length_c   1.000
_cell.angle_alpha   90.00
_cell.angle_beta   90.00
_cell.angle_gamma   90.00
#
_symmetry.space_group_name_H-M   'P 1'
#
loop_
_entity.id
_entity.type
_entity.pdbx_description
1 polymer ?
#
loop_
_entity_poly.entity_id
_entity_poly.type
_entity_poly.pdbx_seq_one_letter_code
_entity_poly.pdbx_strand_id
1 'polypeptide(L)' 'MKTSSKNQYAYVNNILIAVVSSIFGYNLYQAIVHPENSNIAISLILVVLTSVMVRKYGYQPVKEEKKDI' A
#
# COMPACT_ATOMS: atom_id res chain seq x y z
N MET A 1 -5.82 24.91 12.56
CA MET A 1 -6.51 23.62 12.81
C MET A 1 -5.64 22.49 12.26
N LYS A 2 -4.99 21.66 13.11
CA LYS A 2 -4.02 20.62 12.68
C LYS A 2 -4.67 19.24 12.51
N THR A 3 -5.72 19.15 11.68
CA THR A 3 -6.46 17.88 11.43
C THR A 3 -6.19 17.27 10.05
N SER A 4 -5.50 17.99 9.15
CA SER A 4 -5.29 17.55 7.75
C SER A 4 -4.42 16.29 7.61
N SER A 5 -3.41 16.11 8.47
CA SER A 5 -2.39 15.05 8.27
C SER A 5 -2.94 13.64 8.51
N LYS A 6 -3.77 13.43 9.54
CA LYS A 6 -4.20 12.08 9.97
C LYS A 6 -5.04 11.35 8.92
N ASN A 7 -5.82 12.07 8.12
CA ASN A 7 -6.73 11.47 7.13
C ASN A 7 -6.12 11.39 5.72
N GLN A 8 -5.12 12.24 5.41
CA GLN A 8 -4.43 12.22 4.12
C GLN A 8 -3.60 10.95 3.94
N TYR A 9 -2.90 10.49 4.98
CA TYR A 9 -2.13 9.23 4.89
C TYR A 9 -3.03 8.02 4.69
N ALA A 10 -4.17 7.94 5.38
CA ALA A 10 -5.13 6.85 5.20
C ALA A 10 -5.72 6.84 3.78
N TYR A 11 -6.08 8.02 3.25
CA TYR A 11 -6.61 8.16 1.89
C TYR A 11 -5.57 7.81 0.81
N VAL A 12 -4.34 8.32 0.93
CA VAL A 12 -3.25 8.04 -0.01
C VAL A 12 -2.88 6.55 0.01
N ASN A 13 -2.87 5.90 1.19
CA ASN A 13 -2.62 4.47 1.29
C ASN A 13 -3.70 3.65 0.59
N ASN A 14 -4.98 4.03 0.69
CA ASN A 14 -6.06 3.35 -0.03
C ASN A 14 -5.90 3.48 -1.55
N ILE A 15 -5.53 4.66 -2.06
CA ILE A 15 -5.21 4.84 -3.49
C ILE A 15 -4.02 3.97 -3.89
N LEU A 16 -2.94 3.99 -3.10
CA LEU A 16 -1.75 3.18 -3.37
C LEU A 16 -2.08 1.68 -3.42
N ILE A 17 -2.88 1.19 -2.48
CA ILE A 17 -3.35 -0.20 -2.45
C ILE A 17 -4.17 -0.52 -3.71
N ALA A 18 -5.09 0.36 -4.12
CA ALA A 18 -5.89 0.15 -5.32
C ALA A 18 -5.02 0.06 -6.59
N VAL A 19 -4.05 0.97 -6.74
CA VAL A 19 -3.11 0.97 -7.87
C VAL A 19 -2.27 -0.32 -7.89
N VAL A 20 -1.66 -0.68 -6.76
CA VAL A 20 -0.83 -1.89 -6.66
C VAL A 20 -1.65 -3.16 -6.90
N SER A 21 -2.89 -3.20 -6.43
CA SER A 21 -3.81 -4.32 -6.67
C SER A 21 -4.17 -4.46 -8.15
N SER A 22 -4.42 -3.36 -8.86
CA SER A 22 -4.69 -3.37 -10.31
C SER A 22 -3.47 -3.87 -11.11
N ILE A 23 -2.27 -3.42 -10.75
CA ILE A 23 -1.02 -3.87 -11.38
C ILE A 23 -0.81 -5.37 -11.16
N PHE A 24 -0.98 -5.84 -9.93
CA PHE A 24 -0.88 -7.26 -9.60
C PHE A 24 -1.94 -8.08 -10.34
N GLY A 25 -3.21 -7.64 -10.33
CA GLY A 25 -4.30 -8.32 -11.03
C GLY A 25 -4.06 -8.45 -12.54
N TYR A 26 -3.51 -7.42 -13.18
CA TYR A 26 -3.14 -7.48 -14.60
C TYR A 26 -2.02 -8.49 -14.86
N ASN A 27 -0.97 -8.49 -14.03
CA ASN A 27 0.13 -9.45 -14.17
C ASN A 27 -0.31 -10.88 -13.84
N LEU A 28 -1.26 -11.05 -12.92
CA LEU A 28 -1.85 -12.34 -12.59
C LEU A 28 -2.72 -12.86 -13.75
N TYR A 29 -3.52 -12.00 -14.37
CA TYR A 29 -4.26 -12.35 -15.59
C TYR A 29 -3.30 -12.80 -16.70
N GLN A 30 -2.23 -12.02 -16.94
CA GLN A 30 -1.22 -12.42 -17.91
C GLN A 30 -0.52 -13.73 -17.52
N ALA A 31 -0.23 -13.98 -16.25
CA ALA A 31 0.40 -15.22 -15.81
C ALA A 31 -0.42 -16.47 -16.17
N ILE A 32 -1.75 -16.30 -16.31
CA ILE A 32 -2.68 -17.37 -16.67
C ILE A 32 -2.91 -17.43 -18.18
N VAL A 33 -3.11 -16.28 -18.83
CA VAL A 33 -3.57 -16.21 -20.24
C VAL A 33 -2.44 -15.98 -21.24
N HIS A 34 -1.44 -15.18 -20.88
CA HIS A 34 -0.27 -14.84 -21.73
C HIS A 34 1.02 -14.83 -20.89
N PRO A 35 1.50 -16.00 -20.43
CA PRO A 35 2.56 -16.08 -19.42
C PRO A 35 3.85 -15.38 -19.85
N GLU A 36 4.16 -15.35 -21.15
CA GLU A 36 5.31 -14.69 -21.75
C GLU A 36 5.36 -13.18 -21.53
N ASN A 37 4.21 -12.54 -21.27
CA ASN A 37 4.13 -11.11 -21.00
C ASN A 37 4.12 -10.80 -19.49
N SER A 38 3.87 -11.81 -18.66
CA SER A 38 3.65 -11.63 -17.23
C SER A 38 4.93 -11.32 -16.47
N ASN A 39 4.87 -10.28 -15.63
CA ASN A 39 5.91 -9.96 -14.67
C ASN A 39 5.46 -10.31 -13.23
N ILE A 40 4.84 -11.48 -13.06
CA ILE A 40 4.19 -11.88 -11.80
C ILE A 40 5.14 -11.84 -10.59
N ALA A 41 6.39 -12.28 -10.75
CA ALA A 41 7.38 -12.27 -9.66
C ALA A 41 7.67 -10.86 -9.15
N ILE A 42 7.87 -9.90 -10.07
CA ILE A 42 8.11 -8.49 -9.73
C ILE A 42 6.87 -7.88 -9.08
N SER A 43 5.67 -8.17 -9.63
CA SER A 43 4.42 -7.66 -9.08
C SER A 43 4.14 -8.20 -7.66
N LEU A 44 4.51 -9.44 -7.35
CA LEU A 44 4.43 -10.01 -6.00
C LEU A 44 5.37 -9.29 -5.02
N ILE A 45 6.61 -9.02 -5.43
CA ILE A 45 7.55 -8.23 -4.62
C ILE A 45 6.97 -6.85 -4.32
N LEU A 46 6.38 -6.18 -5.31
CA LEU A 46 5.74 -4.88 -5.13
C LEU A 46 4.60 -4.95 -4.11
N VAL A 47 3.70 -5.94 -4.20
CA VAL A 47 2.60 -6.14 -3.24
C VAL A 47 3.14 -6.33 -1.81
N VAL A 48 4.16 -7.17 -1.63
CA VAL A 48 4.77 -7.42 -0.32
C VAL A 48 5.38 -6.14 0.25
N LEU A 49 6.17 -5.42 -0.55
CA LEU A 49 6.78 -4.15 -0.14
C LEU A 49 5.72 -3.12 0.25
N THR A 50 4.70 -2.93 -0.58
CA THR A 50 3.59 -2.00 -0.27
C THR A 50 2.88 -2.41 1.02
N SER A 51 2.63 -3.70 1.24
CA SER A 51 1.99 -4.19 2.48
C SER A 51 2.85 -3.87 3.72
N VAL A 52 4.16 -4.13 3.66
CA VAL A 52 5.09 -3.82 4.75
C VAL A 52 5.14 -2.31 5.01
N MET A 53 5.22 -1.50 3.96
CA MET A 53 5.28 -0.03 4.07
C MET A 53 4.00 0.55 4.67
N VAL A 54 2.83 0.11 4.20
CA VAL A 54 1.53 0.57 4.74
C VAL A 54 1.38 0.17 6.21
N ARG A 55 1.78 -1.06 6.59
CA ARG A 55 1.73 -1.50 7.99
C ARG A 55 2.69 -0.72 8.88
N LYS A 56 3.92 -0.45 8.41
CA LYS A 56 4.96 0.20 9.20
C LYS A 56 4.80 1.71 9.31
N TYR A 57 4.37 2.36 8.24
CA TYR A 57 4.35 3.82 8.11
C TYR A 57 2.94 4.41 7.94
N GLY A 58 1.99 3.62 7.42
CA GLY A 58 0.63 4.08 7.16
C GLY A 58 -0.28 4.14 8.40
N TYR A 59 0.07 3.36 9.43
CA TYR A 59 -0.66 3.24 10.69
C TYR A 59 0.22 3.62 11.89
N GLN A 60 1.11 4.61 11.79
CA GLN A 60 1.72 5.15 13.00
C GLN A 60 0.64 5.93 13.77
N PRO A 61 0.13 5.45 14.93
CA PRO A 61 -0.48 6.37 15.87
C PRO A 61 0.64 7.35 16.22
N VAL A 62 0.41 8.64 15.99
CA VAL A 62 1.22 9.68 16.61
C VAL A 62 1.28 9.28 18.07
N LYS A 63 2.48 9.01 18.60
CA LYS A 63 2.67 8.86 20.05
C LYS A 63 1.97 10.07 20.64
N GLU A 64 0.83 9.87 21.28
CA GLU A 64 0.30 10.89 22.16
C GLU A 64 1.42 11.07 23.17
N GLU A 65 2.13 12.20 23.07
CA GLU A 65 2.90 12.70 24.18
C GLU A 65 1.92 12.67 25.34
N LYS A 66 2.15 11.75 26.29
CA LYS A 66 1.51 11.82 27.58
C LYS A 66 1.84 13.21 28.10
N LYS A 67 0.88 14.12 27.99
CA LYS A 67 0.80 15.26 28.88
C LYS A 67 0.45 14.64 30.23
N ASP A 68 1.49 14.27 30.96
CA ASP A 68 1.39 14.11 32.40
C ASP A 68 0.90 15.47 32.92
N ILE A 69 -0.31 15.45 33.51
CA ILE A 69 -0.97 16.57 34.17
C ILE A 69 -0.34 16.75 35.54
#